data_AF-A0A9D5ZEK5-F1
#
_entry.id   AF-A0A9D5ZEK5-F1
#
_cell.length_a   1.000
_cell.length_b   1.000
_cell.length_c   1.000
_cell.angle_alpha   90.00
_cell.angle_beta   90.00
_cell.angle_gamma   90.00
#
_symmetry.space_group_name_H-M   'P 1'
#
loop_
_entity.id
_entity.type
_entity.pdbx_description
1 polymer ?
#
loop_
_entity_poly.entity_id
_entity_poly.type
_entity_poly.pdbx_seq_one_letter_code
_entity_poly.pdbx_strand_id
1 'polypeptide(L)' 'GGVNLEGILEKVELKAIRQALARAGGNKTRAAQMLGMSFRAFRYRLAKLGEGGE' A
#
# COMPACT_ATOMS: atom_id res chain seq x y z
N GLY A 1 19.78 -19.84 7.62
CA GLY A 1 18.37 -19.50 7.39
C GLY A 1 18.29 -18.03 7.01
N GLY A 2 17.75 -17.72 5.83
CA GLY A 2 17.61 -16.34 5.35
C GLY A 2 16.23 -15.77 5.69
N VAL A 3 16.15 -14.47 5.95
CA VAL A 3 14.88 -13.76 6.13
C VAL A 3 14.41 -13.27 4.77
N ASN A 4 13.14 -13.54 4.43
CA ASN A 4 12.51 -12.95 3.25
C ASN A 4 12.12 -11.49 3.55
N LEU A 5 13.08 -10.58 3.36
CA LEU A 5 12.88 -9.14 3.59
C LEU A 5 11.78 -8.56 2.68
N GLU A 6 11.69 -9.05 1.44
CA GLU A 6 10.73 -8.55 0.45
C GLU A 6 9.28 -8.82 0.88
N GLY A 7 8.99 -10.04 1.34
CA GLY A 7 7.66 -10.38 1.86
C GLY A 7 7.29 -9.63 3.14
N ILE A 8 8.28 -9.26 3.97
CA ILE A 8 8.04 -8.43 5.16
C ILE A 8 7.67 -7.00 4.75
N LEU A 9 8.45 -6.41 3.84
CA LEU A 9 8.19 -5.06 3.34
C LEU A 9 6.83 -4.97 2.65
N GLU A 10 6.46 -5.97 1.87
CA GLU A 10 5.15 -6.03 1.21
C GLU A 10 3.99 -6.06 2.21
N LYS A 11 4.10 -6.84 3.29
CA LYS A 11 3.08 -6.86 4.36
C LYS A 11 2.95 -5.51 5.08
N VAL A 12 4.09 -4.86 5.36
CA VAL A 12 4.10 -3.54 6.01
C VAL A 12 3.46 -2.50 5.11
N GLU A 13 3.82 -2.49 3.83
CA GLU A 13 3.28 -1.56 2.85
C GLU A 13 1.77 -1.77 2.64
N LEU A 14 1.32 -3.01 2.51
CA LEU A 14 -0.09 -3.36 2.40
C LEU A 14 -0.91 -2.82 3.57
N LYS A 15 -0.38 -2.99 4.79
CA LYS A 15 -1.01 -2.48 6.00
C LYS A 15 -1.09 -0.96 5.99
N ALA A 16 -0.03 -0.28 5.58
CA ALA A 16 0.00 1.18 5.49
C ALA A 16 -1.03 1.72 4.49
N ILE A 17 -1.14 1.12 3.30
CA ILE A 17 -2.11 1.50 2.27
C ILE A 17 -3.55 1.31 2.75
N ARG A 18 -3.87 0.15 3.35
CA ARG A 18 -5.21 -0.11 3.90
C ARG A 18 -5.57 0.88 5.01
N GLN A 19 -4.64 1.19 5.91
CA GLN A 19 -4.87 2.15 6.98
C GLN A 19 -5.07 3.58 6.44
N ALA A 20 -4.28 4.00 5.46
CA ALA A 20 -4.45 5.29 4.83
C ALA A 20 -5.80 5.41 4.11
N LEU A 21 -6.23 4.37 3.39
CA LEU A 21 -7.55 4.33 2.75
C LEU A 21 -8.69 4.41 3.77
N ALA A 22 -8.62 3.65 4.85
CA ALA A 22 -9.63 3.68 5.90
C ALA A 22 -9.72 5.08 6.54
N ARG A 23 -8.58 5.69 6.88
CA ARG A 23 -8.53 7.06 7.44
C ARG A 23 -8.99 8.13 6.46
N ALA A 24 -8.77 7.91 5.17
CA ALA A 24 -9.20 8.82 4.10
C ALA A 24 -10.67 8.60 3.67
N GLY A 25 -11.41 7.68 4.29
CA GLY A 25 -12.78 7.35 3.88
C GLY A 25 -12.87 6.80 2.45
N GLY A 26 -11.87 6.05 2.01
CA GLY A 26 -11.77 5.51 0.65
C GLY A 26 -11.23 6.49 -0.41
N ASN A 27 -10.95 7.75 -0.06
CA ASN A 27 -10.35 8.71 -0.98
C ASN A 27 -8.88 8.36 -1.28
N LYS A 28 -8.62 7.80 -2.46
CA LYS A 28 -7.29 7.34 -2.88
C LYS A 28 -6.25 8.48 -2.99
N THR A 29 -6.66 9.68 -3.42
CA THR A 29 -5.75 10.83 -3.52
C THR A 29 -5.30 11.29 -2.14
N ARG A 30 -6.23 11.39 -1.18
CA ARG A 30 -5.93 11.73 0.21
C ARG A 30 -5.09 10.65 0.88
N ALA A 31 -5.39 9.37 0.65
CA ALA A 31 -4.58 8.26 1.16
C ALA A 31 -3.13 8.32 0.65
N ALA A 32 -2.92 8.61 -0.64
CA ALA A 32 -1.58 8.79 -1.22
C ALA A 32 -0.82 9.94 -0.56
N GLN A 33 -1.48 11.08 -0.35
CA GLN A 33 -0.90 12.23 0.36
C GLN A 33 -0.53 11.89 1.80
N MET A 34 -1.38 11.17 2.52
CA MET A 34 -1.10 10.72 3.90
C MET A 34 0.12 9.81 4.00
N LEU A 35 0.43 9.06 2.94
CA LEU A 35 1.61 8.22 2.86
C LEU A 35 2.82 8.92 2.24
N GLY A 36 2.71 10.21 1.91
CA GLY A 36 3.80 10.99 1.30
C GLY A 36 4.21 10.50 -0.10
N MET A 37 3.30 9.84 -0.83
CA MET A 37 3.59 9.28 -2.15
C MET A 37 2.79 9.96 -3.26
N SER A 38 3.33 9.93 -4.47
CA SER A 38 2.59 10.39 -5.64
C SER A 38 1.37 9.49 -5.88
N PHE A 39 0.30 10.08 -6.43
CA PHE A 39 -0.91 9.31 -6.75
C PHE A 39 -0.64 8.17 -7.74
N ARG A 40 0.30 8.34 -8.67
CA ARG A 40 0.74 7.28 -9.60
C ARG A 40 1.35 6.09 -8.85
N ALA A 41 2.29 6.34 -7.94
CA ALA A 41 2.92 5.30 -7.14
C ALA A 41 1.88 4.57 -6.28
N PHE A 42 0.99 5.32 -5.62
CA PHE A 42 -0.10 4.76 -4.82
C PHE A 42 -0.99 3.82 -5.63
N ARG A 43 -1.43 4.22 -6.83
CA ARG A 43 -2.26 3.36 -7.69
C ARG A 43 -1.55 2.07 -8.09
N TYR A 44 -0.25 2.13 -8.41
CA TYR A 44 0.51 0.94 -8.76
C TYR A 44 0.61 -0.03 -7.59
N ARG A 45 0.95 0.48 -6.40
CA ARG A 45 0.97 -0.33 -5.18
C ARG A 45 -0.41 -0.92 -4.88
N LEU A 46 -1.47 -0.11 -4.99
CA LEU A 46 -2.85 -0.56 -4.77
C LEU A 46 -3.31 -1.63 -5.78
N ALA A 47 -2.91 -1.52 -7.06
CA ALA A 47 -3.19 -2.54 -8.07
C ALA A 47 -2.49 -3.85 -7.74
N LYS A 48 -1.21 -3.80 -7.33
CA LYS A 48 -0.47 -4.97 -6.86
C LYS A 48 -1.18 -5.69 -5.69
N LEU A 49 -1.86 -4.94 -4.81
CA LEU A 49 -2.67 -5.54 -3.73
C LEU A 49 -3.92 -6.29 -4.22
N GLY A 50 -4.45 -5.91 -5.38
CA GLY A 50 -5.61 -6.56 -6.00
C GLY A 50 -5.23 -7.70 -6.94
N GLU A 51 -4.03 -7.67 -7.51
CA GLU A 51 -3.53 -8.66 -8.48
C GLU A 51 -2.69 -9.77 -7.81
N GLY A 52 -2.12 -9.53 -6.62
CA GLY A 52 -1.18 -10.43 -5.94
C GLY A 52 -1.70 -11.02 -4.62
N GLY A 53 -2.97 -11.38 -4.55
CA GLY A 53 -3.58 -12.04 -3.40
C GLY A 53 -3.55 -13.58 -3.49
N GLU A 54 -2.41 -14.18 -3.84
CA GLU A 54 -2.16 -15.63 -3.74
C GLU A 54 -0.78 -15.90 -3.12
#